data_AF-A0A2E6A5K4-F1
#
_entry.id   AF-A0A2E6A5K4-F1
#
_cell.length_a   1.000
_cell.length_b   1.000
_cell.length_c   1.000
_cell.angle_alpha   90.00
_cell.angle_beta   90.00
_cell.angle_gamma   90.00
#
_symmetry.space_group_name_H-M   'P 1'
#
loop_
_entity.id
_entity.type
_entity.pdbx_description
1 polymer ?
#
loop_
_entity_poly.entity_id
_entity_poly.type
_entity_poly.pdbx_seq_one_letter_code
_entity_poly.pdbx_strand_id
1 'polypeptide(L)'
;MPDEPLKLHLMLSEEVGEVARELKRSVSVNYEPFDTGRLANEVADVFVVSSAMATHFDIDLEQAVETKFFGTDESRTWRSAERRSGAAPVDQTKEESP
;
A
#
# COMPACT_ATOMS: atom_id res chain seq x y z
N MET A 1 -26.95 13.88 9.51
CA MET A 1 -26.88 13.80 8.03
C MET A 1 -26.77 12.33 7.68
N PRO A 2 -27.72 11.72 6.96
CA PRO A 2 -27.71 10.30 6.63
C PRO A 2 -26.65 9.88 5.58
N ASP A 3 -25.86 10.83 5.05
CA ASP A 3 -24.91 10.63 3.94
C ASP A 3 -23.46 10.32 4.37
N GLU A 4 -23.18 10.27 5.67
CA GLU A 4 -21.81 10.27 6.21
C GLU A 4 -21.02 8.98 5.92
N PRO A 5 -21.60 7.76 6.01
CA PRO A 5 -20.91 6.53 5.62
C PRO A 5 -20.55 6.45 4.13
N LEU A 6 -21.48 6.83 3.26
CA LEU A 6 -21.27 6.76 1.82
C LEU A 6 -20.18 7.75 1.39
N LYS A 7 -20.16 8.94 2.01
CA LYS A 7 -19.10 9.92 1.82
C LYS A 7 -17.73 9.38 2.24
N LEU A 8 -17.62 8.74 3.40
CA LEU A 8 -16.37 8.11 3.85
C LEU A 8 -15.90 7.02 2.88
N HIS A 9 -16.83 6.21 2.34
CA HIS A 9 -16.49 5.20 1.34
C HIS A 9 -16.03 5.81 -0.01
N LEU A 10 -16.68 6.89 -0.46
CA LEU A 10 -16.27 7.61 -1.66
C LEU A 10 -14.87 8.19 -1.51
N MET A 11 -14.58 8.86 -0.39
CA MET A 11 -13.23 9.37 -0.08
C MET A 11 -12.21 8.24 -0.07
N LEU A 12 -12.49 7.12 0.61
CA LEU A 12 -11.57 5.97 0.63
C LEU A 12 -11.28 5.44 -0.78
N SER A 13 -12.30 5.40 -1.64
CA SER A 13 -12.15 4.93 -3.03
C SER A 13 -11.31 5.88 -3.87
N GLU A 14 -11.39 7.18 -3.61
CA GLU A 14 -10.56 8.22 -4.21
C GLU A 14 -9.09 8.04 -3.83
N GLU A 15 -8.77 7.91 -2.54
CA GLU A 15 -7.39 7.72 -2.06
C GLU A 15 -6.75 6.42 -2.59
N VAL A 16 -7.53 5.33 -2.71
CA VAL A 16 -7.04 4.10 -3.35
C VAL A 16 -6.74 4.32 -4.84
N GLY A 17 -7.54 5.16 -5.51
CA GLY A 17 -7.31 5.57 -6.90
C GLY A 17 -6.03 6.40 -7.06
N GLU A 18 -5.75 7.29 -6.11
CA GLU A 18 -4.54 8.10 -6.00
C GLU A 18 -3.29 7.20 -5.84
N VAL A 19 -3.33 6.23 -4.92
CA VAL A 19 -2.27 5.20 -4.79
C VAL A 19 -2.03 4.48 -6.12
N ALA A 20 -3.09 4.03 -6.78
CA ALA A 20 -2.98 3.35 -8.07
C ALA A 20 -2.37 4.25 -9.16
N ARG A 21 -2.68 5.56 -9.13
CA ARG A 21 -2.11 6.55 -10.04
C ARG A 21 -0.60 6.73 -9.80
N GLU A 22 -0.16 6.84 -8.55
CA GLU A 22 1.27 6.95 -8.23
C GLU A 22 2.04 5.67 -8.59
N LEU A 23 1.47 4.50 -8.33
CA LEU A 23 2.08 3.22 -8.73
C LEU A 23 2.21 3.08 -10.25
N LYS A 24 1.26 3.58 -11.05
CA LYS A 24 1.38 3.59 -12.52
C LYS A 24 2.62 4.36 -12.99
N ARG A 25 3.06 5.39 -12.26
CA ARG A 25 4.28 6.15 -12.57
C ARG A 25 5.55 5.31 -12.35
N SER A 26 5.51 4.33 -11.46
CA SER A 26 6.66 3.43 -11.22
C SER A 26 6.94 2.45 -12.36
N VAL A 27 5.98 2.24 -13.27
CA VAL A 27 6.06 1.21 -14.32
C VAL A 27 6.01 1.76 -15.74
N SER A 28 5.72 3.05 -15.94
CA SER A 28 5.56 3.63 -17.27
C SER A 28 6.36 4.92 -17.42
N VAL A 29 7.25 4.92 -18.42
CA VAL A 29 8.11 6.06 -18.80
C VAL A 29 7.34 7.23 -19.42
N ASN A 30 6.06 7.03 -19.74
CA ASN A 30 5.19 8.08 -20.31
C ASN A 30 4.55 8.99 -19.24
N TYR A 31 4.88 8.79 -17.97
CA TYR A 31 4.41 9.62 -16.87
C TYR A 31 5.55 10.39 -16.22
N GLU A 32 5.18 11.37 -15.40
CA GLU A 32 6.10 12.02 -14.48
C GLU A 32 6.89 11.00 -13.65
N PRO A 33 8.14 11.32 -13.25
CA PRO A 33 8.95 10.43 -12.45
C PRO A 33 8.23 9.94 -11.21
N PHE A 34 8.40 8.66 -10.91
CA PHE A 34 7.91 8.09 -9.67
C PHE A 34 8.56 8.78 -8.46
N ASP A 35 7.73 9.17 -7.51
CA ASP A 35 8.13 9.85 -6.29
C ASP A 35 7.56 9.08 -5.10
N THR A 36 8.45 8.50 -4.29
CA THR A 36 8.06 7.74 -3.10
C THR A 36 7.39 8.61 -2.04
N GLY A 37 7.66 9.92 -2.02
CA GLY A 37 7.00 10.86 -1.11
C GLY A 37 5.53 11.06 -1.46
N ARG A 38 5.21 11.15 -2.76
CA ARG A 38 3.80 11.20 -3.22
C ARG A 38 3.06 9.92 -2.87
N LEU A 39 3.65 8.76 -3.18
CA LEU A 39 3.05 7.47 -2.80
C LEU A 39 2.83 7.35 -1.28
N ALA A 40 3.78 7.83 -0.47
CA ALA A 40 3.65 7.80 0.99
C ALA A 40 2.47 8.64 1.48
N ASN A 41 2.20 9.80 0.87
CA ASN A 41 1.04 10.63 1.21
C ASN A 41 -0.26 9.90 0.88
N GLU A 42 -0.42 9.37 -0.34
CA GLU A 42 -1.67 8.68 -0.72
C GLU A 42 -1.93 7.44 0.14
N VAL A 43 -0.87 6.70 0.52
CA VAL A 43 -1.00 5.57 1.46
C VAL A 43 -1.44 6.03 2.84
N ALA A 44 -0.94 7.18 3.32
CA ALA A 44 -1.35 7.76 4.58
C ALA A 44 -2.83 8.21 4.53
N ASP A 45 -3.27 8.81 3.43
CA ASP A 45 -4.65 9.25 3.26
C ASP A 45 -5.64 8.07 3.28
N VAL A 46 -5.30 6.95 2.62
CA VAL A 46 -6.06 5.69 2.73
C VAL A 46 -6.21 5.26 4.20
N PHE A 47 -5.14 5.32 4.98
CA PHE A 47 -5.16 4.93 6.39
C PHE A 47 -6.00 5.89 7.25
N VAL A 48 -5.87 7.20 7.03
CA VAL A 48 -6.63 8.24 7.74
C VAL A 48 -8.13 8.06 7.48
N VAL A 49 -8.54 7.91 6.23
CA VAL A 49 -9.96 7.72 5.88
C VAL A 49 -10.50 6.40 6.44
N SER A 50 -9.71 5.33 6.39
CA SER A 50 -10.08 4.05 7.00
C SER A 50 -10.27 4.17 8.53
N SER A 51 -9.42 4.93 9.20
CA SER A 51 -9.50 5.19 10.64
C SER A 51 -10.71 6.05 11.01
N ALA A 52 -11.02 7.05 10.18
CA ALA A 52 -12.23 7.86 10.32
C ALA A 52 -13.49 7.00 10.16
N MET A 53 -13.49 6.06 9.21
CA MET A 53 -14.58 5.11 9.01
C MET A 53 -14.75 4.17 10.20
N ALA A 54 -13.66 3.63 10.75
CA ALA A 54 -13.70 2.81 11.97
C ALA A 54 -14.32 3.60 13.14
N THR A 55 -13.87 4.84 13.34
CA THR A 55 -14.40 5.74 14.38
C THR A 55 -15.89 6.00 14.19
N HIS A 56 -16.34 6.25 12.96
CA HIS A 56 -17.75 6.52 12.66
C HIS A 56 -18.67 5.35 13.04
N PHE A 57 -18.18 4.12 12.95
CA PHE A 57 -18.93 2.90 13.26
C PHE A 57 -18.62 2.32 14.63
N ASP A 58 -17.91 3.07 15.50
CA ASP A 58 -17.51 2.62 16.84
C ASP A 58 -16.71 1.29 16.81
N ILE A 59 -15.87 1.14 15.79
CA ILE A 59 -14.99 -0.01 15.63
C ILE A 59 -13.66 0.28 16.34
N ASP A 60 -13.31 -0.57 17.30
CA ASP A 60 -11.94 -0.63 17.83
C ASP A 60 -11.00 -1.15 16.73
N LEU A 61 -10.37 -0.21 16.03
CA LEU A 61 -9.51 -0.51 14.90
C LEU A 61 -8.27 -1.29 15.32
N GLU A 62 -7.71 -1.01 16.50
CA GLU A 62 -6.53 -1.72 17.02
C GLU A 62 -6.87 -3.19 17.25
N GLN A 63 -7.94 -3.46 18.00
CA GLN A 63 -8.38 -4.83 18.27
C GLN A 63 -8.80 -5.57 16.99
N ALA A 64 -9.44 -4.88 16.04
CA ALA A 64 -9.84 -5.45 14.75
C ALA A 64 -8.62 -5.84 13.91
N VAL A 65 -7.58 -5.00 13.88
CA VAL A 65 -6.32 -5.30 13.19
C VAL A 65 -5.60 -6.45 13.89
N GLU A 66 -5.47 -6.43 15.22
CA GLU A 66 -4.82 -7.49 15.99
C GLU A 66 -5.49 -8.86 15.74
N THR A 67 -6.82 -8.90 15.84
CA THR A 67 -7.61 -10.13 15.60
C THR A 67 -7.41 -10.65 14.18
N LYS A 68 -7.38 -9.75 13.20
CA LYS A 68 -7.18 -10.14 11.81
C LYS A 68 -5.75 -10.62 11.57
N PHE A 69 -4.75 -9.89 12.05
CA PHE A 69 -3.34 -10.15 11.78
C PHE A 69 -2.81 -11.37 12.52
N PHE A 70 -3.15 -11.53 13.79
CA PHE A 70 -2.65 -12.61 14.65
C PHE A 70 -3.66 -13.75 14.84
N GLY A 71 -4.96 -13.51 14.66
CA GLY A 71 -5.96 -14.57 14.77
C GLY A 71 -6.24 -15.25 13.44
N THR A 72 -6.64 -14.46 12.44
CA THR A 72 -7.16 -15.01 11.16
C THR A 72 -6.06 -15.18 10.10
N ASP A 73 -5.13 -14.23 10.01
CA ASP A 73 -4.14 -14.15 8.95
C ASP A 73 -2.76 -14.68 9.39
N GLU A 74 -2.55 -15.08 10.65
CA GLU A 74 -1.28 -15.67 11.13
C GLU A 74 -0.92 -16.95 10.35
N SER A 75 -1.93 -17.68 9.88
CA SER A 75 -1.77 -18.86 9.02
C SER A 75 -1.61 -18.54 7.53
N ARG A 76 -1.73 -17.26 7.11
CA ARG A 76 -1.64 -16.83 5.71
C ARG A 76 -0.24 -16.37 5.36
N THR A 77 0.40 -17.05 4.41
CA THR A 77 1.66 -16.61 3.82
C THR A 77 1.40 -15.51 2.79
N TRP A 78 1.71 -14.26 3.14
CA TRP A 78 1.63 -13.11 2.23
C TRP A 78 2.86 -13.05 1.30
N ARG A 79 2.91 -13.93 0.29
CA ARG A 79 4.02 -14.03 -0.69
C ARG A 79 4.33 -12.72 -1.43
N SER A 80 3.37 -11.79 -1.50
CA SER A 80 3.56 -10.48 -2.13
C SER A 80 4.25 -9.43 -1.24
N ALA A 81 4.31 -9.66 0.08
CA ALA A 81 4.95 -8.77 1.05
C ALA A 81 6.43 -9.12 1.29
N GLU A 82 6.89 -10.28 0.80
CA GLU A 82 8.31 -10.58 0.72
C GLU A 82 8.96 -9.50 -0.16
N ARG A 83 9.74 -8.60 0.45
CA ARG A 83 10.61 -7.71 -0.31
C ARG A 83 11.34 -8.59 -1.31
N ARG A 84 11.19 -8.30 -2.60
CA ARG A 84 12.20 -8.70 -3.58
C ARG A 84 13.48 -7.95 -3.19
N SER A 85 14.23 -8.51 -2.26
CA SER A 85 15.63 -8.18 -2.03
C SER A 85 16.31 -8.47 -3.36
N GLY A 86 16.48 -7.43 -4.17
CA GLY A 86 17.15 -7.54 -5.44
C GLY A 86 18.58 -8.00 -5.22
N ALA A 87 18.92 -9.17 -5.75
CA ALA A 87 20.24 -9.39 -6.28
C ALA A 87 20.05 -9.62 -7.77
N ALA A 88 20.33 -8.61 -8.59
CA ALA A 88 20.71 -8.89 -9.97
C ALA A 88 21.91 -9.85 -9.92
N PRO A 89 21.99 -10.87 -10.79
CA PRO A 89 23.18 -11.72 -10.84
C PRO A 89 24.38 -10.81 -11.12
N VAL A 90 25.35 -10.80 -10.20
CA VAL A 90 26.66 -10.22 -10.50
C VAL A 90 27.26 -11.09 -11.60
N ASP A 91 27.34 -10.55 -12.80
CA ASP A 91 28.04 -11.17 -13.92
C ASP A 91 29.53 -11.26 -13.58
N GLN A 92 29.93 -12.40 -13.02
CA GLN A 92 31.32 -12.77 -12.78
C GLN A 92 31.92 -13.33 -14.07
N THR A 93 32.06 -12.50 -15.11
CA THR A 93 32.92 -12.82 -16.25
C THR A 93 33.66 -11.59 -16.77
N LYS A 94 34.51 -11.01 -15.92
CA LYS A 94 35.69 -10.24 -16.37
C LYS A 94 36.83 -10.39 -15.36
N GLU A 95 37.80 -11.24 -15.70
CA GLU A 95 39.20 -11.33 -15.25
C GLU A 95 39.69 -12.71 -15.74
N GLU A 96 40.76 -12.95 -16.50
CA GLU A 96 41.86 -12.17 -17.10
C GLU A 96 42.39 -12.93 -18.34
N SER A 97 43.15 -12.20 -19.16
CA SER A 97 43.91 -12.63 -20.34
C SER A 97 44.99 -13.70 -20.08
N PRO A 98 45.57 -14.26 -21.15
CA PRO A 98 46.92 -13.78 -21.56
C PRO A 98 46.93 -13.01 -22.88
#